data_AF-A0A0G1YSQ2-F1
#
_entry.id   AF-A0A0G1YSQ2-F1
#
_cell.length_a   1.000
_cell.length_b   1.000
_cell.length_c   1.000
_cell.angle_alpha   90.00
_cell.angle_beta   90.00
_cell.angle_gamma   90.00
#
_symmetry.space_group_name_H-M   'P 1'
#
loop_
_entity.id
_entity.type
_entity.pdbx_description
1 polymer ?
#
loop_
_entity_poly.entity_id
_entity_poly.type
_entity_poly.pdbx_seq_one_letter_code
_entity_poly.pdbx_strand_id
1 'polypeptide(L)'
;MRILGIETSADDTGIALIEAEGAYCTDFSFKVLANEVSSQNVHAEYGGIYPNLAKREHAKNLPLLLEKMPISHVYNSCDIHAIDAIAVTVGPGLEPCLWEGIEFAKKLAVQWHVPIVPVNHMEGHIVISMMDLRNPSLGELATFEFPALALLVSGGHTELILMKSFGQYEYIGRTRDDAAGEAFDKVARLLGLPYPGGPEISRLAEHARKTHEASPRGFKLPRPMMHENSYDFSFAGLKTAAERLIKSKPLQSLGREKLACEFEDSVTDVLVYKTLRAVEEYGANAVVMGGGVSANKHIRSVLSSKLEAVSSKLLVCPPQFSTDNGLMIAIAGYFHALKNEFEDPKSLSANGNWKLC
;
A
#
# COMPACT_ATOMS: atom_id res chain seq x y z
N MET A 1 5.13 -12.98 20.61
CA MET A 1 5.65 -11.62 20.83
C MET A 1 4.55 -10.62 20.59
N ARG A 2 4.49 -9.55 21.38
CA ARG A 2 3.60 -8.41 21.19
C ARG A 2 4.36 -7.26 20.52
N ILE A 3 3.89 -6.85 19.35
CA ILE A 3 4.54 -5.82 18.53
C ILE A 3 3.60 -4.64 18.39
N LEU A 4 4.09 -3.44 18.75
CA LEU A 4 3.42 -2.18 18.45
C LEU A 4 3.93 -1.64 17.11
N GLY A 5 3.09 -1.61 16.09
CA GLY A 5 3.39 -1.03 14.78
C GLY A 5 2.95 0.44 14.69
N ILE A 6 3.81 1.30 14.13
CA ILE A 6 3.58 2.73 13.94
C ILE A 6 3.83 3.09 12.47
N GLU A 7 2.82 3.67 11.82
CA GLU A 7 2.84 4.09 10.41
C GLU A 7 2.52 5.59 10.28
N THR A 8 3.44 6.37 9.70
CA THR A 8 3.32 7.83 9.49
C THR A 8 4.04 8.30 8.21
N SER A 9 4.12 7.48 7.18
CA SER A 9 4.88 7.78 5.95
C SER A 9 4.26 8.87 5.07
N ALA A 10 2.94 9.03 5.10
CA ALA A 10 2.19 9.89 4.20
C ALA A 10 1.12 10.74 4.91
N ASP A 11 -0.17 10.44 4.73
CA ASP A 11 -1.31 11.17 5.26
C ASP A 11 -2.23 10.32 6.17
N ASP A 12 -1.87 9.05 6.41
CA ASP A 12 -2.49 8.18 7.39
C ASP A 12 -1.61 8.07 8.64
N THR A 13 -2.20 8.24 9.82
CA THR A 13 -1.56 7.90 11.09
C THR A 13 -2.09 6.55 11.55
N GLY A 14 -1.24 5.53 11.57
CA GLY A 14 -1.62 4.17 11.97
C GLY A 14 -0.88 3.72 13.23
N ILE A 15 -1.61 3.16 14.20
CA ILE A 15 -1.04 2.42 15.32
C ILE A 15 -1.77 1.09 15.45
N ALA A 16 -1.03 -0.02 15.51
CA ALA A 16 -1.59 -1.33 15.78
C ALA A 16 -0.78 -2.09 16.82
N LEU A 17 -1.48 -2.89 17.61
CA LEU A 17 -0.87 -3.82 18.56
C LEU A 17 -1.30 -5.23 18.16
N ILE A 18 -0.33 -6.10 17.91
CA ILE A 18 -0.56 -7.51 17.62
C ILE A 18 0.11 -8.39 18.67
N GLU A 19 -0.42 -9.60 18.82
CA GLU A 19 0.24 -10.71 19.48
C GLU A 19 0.50 -11.79 18.41
N ALA A 20 1.75 -12.06 18.11
CA ALA A 20 2.17 -12.92 17.00
C ALA A 20 3.09 -14.06 17.47
N GLU A 21 2.98 -15.20 16.82
CA GLU A 21 3.78 -16.40 17.10
C GLU A 21 4.08 -17.20 15.83
N GLY A 22 4.98 -18.18 15.96
CA GLY A 22 5.41 -19.03 14.87
C GLY A 22 6.51 -18.42 13.99
N ALA A 23 7.03 -19.24 13.09
CA ALA A 23 8.00 -18.81 12.09
C ALA A 23 7.37 -18.74 10.70
N TYR A 24 8.06 -18.07 9.79
CA TYR A 24 7.62 -17.99 8.40
C TYR A 24 7.50 -19.40 7.77
N CYS A 25 6.46 -19.63 6.95
CA CYS A 25 6.16 -20.89 6.24
C CYS A 25 5.84 -22.14 7.10
N THR A 26 5.85 -22.06 8.43
CA THR A 26 5.50 -23.20 9.30
C THR A 26 4.13 -23.04 9.92
N ASP A 27 3.99 -22.03 10.77
CA ASP A 27 2.91 -21.88 11.76
C ASP A 27 2.68 -20.42 12.16
N PHE A 28 3.13 -19.47 11.32
CA PHE A 28 2.93 -18.05 11.59
C PHE A 28 1.44 -17.71 11.72
N SER A 29 1.10 -17.14 12.87
CA SER A 29 -0.22 -16.56 13.13
C SER A 29 -0.10 -15.33 14.02
N PHE A 30 -1.10 -14.47 13.96
CA PHE A 30 -1.21 -13.33 14.85
C PHE A 30 -2.65 -13.00 15.20
N LYS A 31 -2.82 -12.39 16.36
CA LYS A 31 -4.04 -11.77 16.83
C LYS A 31 -3.89 -10.26 16.83
N VAL A 32 -4.88 -9.57 16.26
CA VAL A 32 -4.97 -8.10 16.33
C VAL A 32 -5.61 -7.74 17.67
N LEU A 33 -4.82 -7.13 18.56
CA LEU A 33 -5.30 -6.65 19.86
C LEU A 33 -5.93 -5.26 19.73
N ALA A 34 -5.35 -4.42 18.87
CA ALA A 34 -5.92 -3.14 18.45
C ALA A 34 -5.33 -2.72 17.09
N ASN A 35 -6.10 -1.99 16.30
CA ASN A 35 -5.65 -1.41 15.04
C ASN A 35 -6.44 -0.12 14.79
N GLU A 36 -5.79 1.01 14.95
CA GLU A 36 -6.39 2.33 14.82
C GLU A 36 -5.70 3.11 13.70
N VAL A 37 -6.52 3.74 12.86
CA VAL A 37 -6.05 4.56 11.74
C VAL A 37 -6.78 5.90 11.78
N SER A 38 -6.03 6.99 11.57
CA SER A 38 -6.57 8.33 11.38
C SER A 38 -6.09 8.91 10.06
N SER A 39 -7.01 8.94 9.09
CA SER A 39 -6.79 9.49 7.75
C SER A 39 -7.03 11.00 7.70
N GLN A 40 -6.12 11.73 7.07
CA GLN A 40 -6.12 13.19 7.06
C GLN A 40 -6.90 13.77 5.88
N ASN A 41 -8.18 14.12 6.08
CA ASN A 41 -9.01 14.74 5.04
C ASN A 41 -8.62 16.19 4.70
N VAL A 42 -7.73 16.81 5.47
CA VAL A 42 -7.32 18.22 5.34
C VAL A 42 -6.57 18.51 4.03
N HIS A 43 -6.11 17.49 3.32
CA HIS A 43 -5.38 17.62 2.06
C HIS A 43 -6.27 17.88 0.84
N ALA A 44 -7.58 17.65 0.97
CA ALA A 44 -8.52 17.76 -0.15
C ALA A 44 -8.54 19.17 -0.77
N GLU A 45 -8.35 20.23 0.04
CA GLU A 45 -8.30 21.62 -0.45
C GLU A 45 -7.06 21.94 -1.29
N TYR A 46 -5.96 21.21 -1.08
CA TYR A 46 -4.71 21.34 -1.84
C TYR A 46 -4.66 20.40 -3.05
N GLY A 47 -5.61 19.45 -3.14
CA GLY A 47 -5.68 18.42 -4.18
C GLY A 47 -4.61 17.34 -4.07
N GLY A 48 -3.84 17.30 -2.98
CA GLY A 48 -2.77 16.34 -2.73
C GLY A 48 -2.12 16.62 -1.37
N ILE A 49 -1.28 15.69 -0.91
CA ILE A 49 -0.71 15.75 0.44
C ILE A 49 0.17 16.99 0.61
N TYR A 50 -0.15 17.81 1.61
CA TYR A 50 0.67 18.97 2.00
C TYR A 50 1.59 18.60 3.17
N PRO A 51 2.92 18.40 2.96
CA PRO A 51 3.77 17.71 3.93
C PRO A 51 3.82 18.34 5.33
N ASN A 52 3.86 19.67 5.42
CA ASN A 52 3.91 20.36 6.71
C ASN A 52 2.61 20.24 7.52
N LEU A 53 1.46 20.14 6.85
CA LEU A 53 0.19 19.90 7.52
C LEU A 53 0.07 18.43 7.91
N ALA A 54 0.53 17.52 7.05
CA ALA A 54 0.52 16.10 7.34
C ALA A 54 1.32 15.76 8.60
N LYS A 55 2.55 16.28 8.68
CA LYS A 55 3.39 16.25 9.88
C LYS A 55 2.64 16.68 11.15
N ARG A 56 1.94 17.81 11.10
CA ARG A 56 1.22 18.37 12.26
C ARG A 56 0.06 17.48 12.70
N GLU A 57 -0.67 16.89 11.76
CA GLU A 57 -1.74 15.96 12.10
C GLU A 57 -1.18 14.65 12.69
N HIS A 58 -0.05 14.12 12.21
CA HIS A 58 0.61 12.98 12.86
C HIS A 58 0.96 13.28 14.32
N ALA A 59 1.63 14.40 14.60
CA ALA A 59 2.02 14.80 15.96
C ALA A 59 0.81 14.89 16.92
N LYS A 60 -0.34 15.30 16.40
CA LYS A 60 -1.61 15.38 17.14
C LYS A 60 -2.28 14.02 17.31
N ASN A 61 -2.29 13.18 16.28
CA ASN A 61 -3.05 11.93 16.26
C ASN A 61 -2.32 10.77 16.95
N LEU A 62 -0.99 10.70 16.87
CA LEU A 62 -0.19 9.64 17.50
C LEU A 62 -0.53 9.39 18.99
N PRO A 63 -0.53 10.41 19.88
CA PRO A 63 -0.90 10.20 21.27
C PRO A 63 -2.37 9.75 21.44
N LEU A 64 -3.29 10.31 20.65
CA LEU A 64 -4.72 9.98 20.71
C LEU A 64 -5.00 8.53 20.28
N LEU A 65 -4.28 8.04 19.26
CA LEU A 65 -4.38 6.65 18.83
C LEU A 65 -3.74 5.70 19.84
N LEU A 66 -2.63 6.11 20.46
CA LEU A 66 -1.96 5.33 21.49
C LEU A 66 -2.86 5.13 22.73
N GLU A 67 -3.61 6.15 23.14
CA GLU A 67 -4.55 6.06 24.28
C GLU A 67 -5.64 5.00 24.11
N LYS A 68 -5.99 4.67 22.87
CA LYS A 68 -6.97 3.63 22.54
C LYS A 68 -6.37 2.22 22.58
N MET A 69 -5.06 2.09 22.58
CA MET A 69 -4.40 0.80 22.66
C MET A 69 -4.63 0.20 24.06
N PRO A 70 -4.87 -1.12 24.18
CA PRO A 70 -5.09 -1.79 25.47
C PRO A 70 -3.79 -1.96 26.28
N ILE A 71 -2.99 -0.89 26.38
CA ILE A 71 -1.70 -0.83 27.08
C ILE A 71 -1.91 -0.33 28.53
N SER A 72 -2.90 0.53 28.77
CA SER A 72 -3.21 1.11 30.09
C SER A 72 -3.72 0.09 31.12
N HIS A 73 -4.40 -0.97 30.67
CA HIS A 73 -4.78 -2.10 31.53
C HIS A 73 -3.59 -2.93 32.01
N VAL A 74 -2.41 -2.75 31.39
CA VAL A 74 -1.20 -3.48 31.75
C VAL A 74 -0.47 -2.78 32.90
N TYR A 75 -0.46 -1.44 32.96
CA TYR A 75 0.27 -0.68 33.99
C TYR A 75 -0.24 -0.86 35.43
N ASN A 76 -1.50 -1.26 35.63
CA ASN A 76 -2.07 -1.49 36.97
C ASN A 76 -1.84 -2.91 37.50
N SER A 77 -1.30 -3.80 36.66
CA SER A 77 -0.76 -5.11 37.05
C SER A 77 0.76 -5.05 36.90
N CYS A 78 1.52 -5.71 37.76
CA CYS A 78 2.99 -5.67 37.75
C CYS A 78 3.64 -6.41 36.56
N ASP A 79 3.04 -6.38 35.37
CA ASP A 79 3.49 -7.09 34.18
C ASP A 79 4.23 -6.13 33.25
N ILE A 80 5.52 -5.97 33.51
CA ILE A 80 6.46 -5.10 32.80
C ILE A 80 6.75 -5.60 31.35
N HIS A 81 6.02 -6.62 30.86
CA HIS A 81 6.23 -7.29 29.56
C HIS A 81 5.04 -7.18 28.59
N ALA A 82 4.33 -6.04 28.52
CA ALA A 82 3.20 -5.90 27.59
C ALA A 82 3.57 -5.80 26.11
N ILE A 83 4.76 -5.30 25.79
CA ILE A 83 5.20 -5.05 24.42
C ILE A 83 6.64 -5.54 24.34
N ASP A 84 6.94 -6.39 23.37
CA ASP A 84 8.28 -6.96 23.19
C ASP A 84 9.14 -6.08 22.27
N ALA A 85 8.54 -5.38 21.31
CA ALA A 85 9.23 -4.44 20.43
C ALA A 85 8.27 -3.40 19.81
N ILE A 86 8.84 -2.27 19.40
CA ILE A 86 8.13 -1.24 18.63
C ILE A 86 8.62 -1.28 17.19
N ALA A 87 7.73 -1.60 16.25
CA ALA A 87 7.99 -1.53 14.83
C ALA A 87 7.55 -0.17 14.28
N VAL A 88 8.42 0.53 13.56
CA VAL A 88 8.12 1.86 13.03
C VAL A 88 8.57 2.00 11.59
N THR A 89 7.74 2.63 10.77
CA THR A 89 8.09 2.95 9.40
C THR A 89 9.22 3.99 9.35
N VAL A 90 10.34 3.60 8.75
CA VAL A 90 11.51 4.51 8.56
C VAL A 90 11.60 5.03 7.14
N GLY A 91 10.90 4.40 6.20
CA GLY A 91 10.80 4.79 4.81
C GLY A 91 10.31 3.66 3.90
N PRO A 92 10.11 3.90 2.60
CA PRO A 92 10.11 5.23 1.96
C PRO A 92 8.89 6.06 2.39
N GLY A 93 8.89 7.36 2.09
CA GLY A 93 7.80 8.27 2.46
C GLY A 93 8.21 9.73 2.56
N LEU A 94 7.28 10.58 2.99
CA LEU A 94 7.55 11.99 3.25
C LEU A 94 8.40 12.11 4.53
N GLU A 95 9.68 12.48 4.38
CA GLU A 95 10.61 12.61 5.53
C GLU A 95 10.05 13.41 6.72
N PRO A 96 9.38 14.57 6.53
CA PRO A 96 8.79 15.30 7.66
C PRO A 96 7.77 14.48 8.45
N CYS A 97 7.04 13.57 7.80
CA CYS A 97 6.03 12.70 8.38
C CYS A 97 6.68 11.47 9.05
N LEU A 98 7.66 10.85 8.39
CA LEU A 98 8.45 9.73 8.92
C LEU A 98 9.11 10.08 10.26
N TRP A 99 9.69 11.28 10.36
CA TRP A 99 10.31 11.76 11.61
C TRP A 99 9.36 11.80 12.79
N GLU A 100 8.06 12.08 12.59
CA GLU A 100 7.10 12.13 13.70
C GLU A 100 6.87 10.73 14.30
N GLY A 101 6.68 9.71 13.46
CA GLY A 101 6.58 8.32 13.90
C GLY A 101 7.86 7.83 14.57
N ILE A 102 9.02 8.12 13.97
CA ILE A 102 10.34 7.75 14.49
C ILE A 102 10.58 8.36 15.88
N GLU A 103 10.39 9.67 16.04
CA GLU A 103 10.63 10.34 17.32
C GLU A 103 9.61 9.92 18.40
N PHE A 104 8.38 9.60 17.99
CA PHE A 104 7.39 9.02 18.89
C PHE A 104 7.80 7.62 19.35
N ALA A 105 8.21 6.75 18.43
CA ALA A 105 8.71 5.41 18.74
C ALA A 105 9.94 5.44 19.66
N LYS A 106 10.89 6.36 19.43
CA LYS A 106 12.06 6.56 20.30
C LYS A 106 11.68 6.91 21.73
N LYS A 107 10.73 7.84 21.91
CA LYS A 107 10.24 8.23 23.25
C LYS A 107 9.62 7.05 23.97
N LEU A 108 8.77 6.28 23.28
CA LEU A 108 8.13 5.09 23.84
C LEU A 108 9.14 3.99 24.17
N ALA A 109 10.10 3.72 23.28
CA ALA A 109 11.14 2.73 23.48
C ALA A 109 11.98 3.03 24.74
N VAL A 110 12.35 4.29 24.95
CA VAL A 110 13.06 4.73 26.17
C VAL A 110 12.18 4.58 27.41
N GLN A 111 10.90 4.98 27.33
CA GLN A 111 9.99 4.91 28.48
C GLN A 111 9.67 3.48 28.88
N TRP A 112 9.52 2.58 27.91
CA TRP A 112 9.10 1.19 28.12
C TRP A 112 10.26 0.20 28.16
N HIS A 113 11.49 0.65 27.88
CA HIS A 113 12.70 -0.18 27.84
C HIS A 113 12.57 -1.35 26.84
N VAL A 114 12.03 -1.07 25.65
CA VAL A 114 11.82 -2.06 24.58
C VAL A 114 12.62 -1.68 23.32
N PRO A 115 13.10 -2.66 22.54
CA PRO A 115 13.82 -2.38 21.30
C PRO A 115 12.91 -1.81 20.21
N ILE A 116 13.53 -1.13 19.24
CA ILE A 116 12.85 -0.62 18.03
C ILE A 116 13.27 -1.48 16.83
N VAL A 117 12.29 -1.76 15.97
CA VAL A 117 12.47 -2.43 14.69
C VAL A 117 12.19 -1.41 13.57
N PRO A 118 13.20 -1.02 12.77
CA PRO A 118 12.98 -0.21 11.58
C PRO A 118 12.28 -1.05 10.51
N VAL A 119 11.17 -0.55 9.95
CA VAL A 119 10.39 -1.27 8.94
C VAL A 119 10.31 -0.48 7.64
N ASN A 120 10.52 -1.18 6.52
CA ASN A 120 10.27 -0.62 5.20
C ASN A 120 8.76 -0.61 4.91
N HIS A 121 8.21 0.56 4.57
CA HIS A 121 6.79 0.75 4.29
C HIS A 121 6.28 -0.18 3.18
N MET A 122 7.06 -0.37 2.12
CA MET A 122 6.69 -1.22 0.99
C MET A 122 6.70 -2.70 1.38
N GLU A 123 7.60 -3.11 2.28
CA GLU A 123 7.59 -4.46 2.86
C GLU A 123 6.31 -4.71 3.67
N GLY A 124 5.85 -3.71 4.43
CA GLY A 124 4.56 -3.76 5.11
C GLY A 124 3.43 -4.13 4.15
N HIS A 125 3.32 -3.42 3.02
CA HIS A 125 2.33 -3.69 1.97
C HIS A 125 2.43 -5.08 1.35
N ILE A 126 3.65 -5.61 1.16
CA ILE A 126 3.86 -6.99 0.70
C ILE A 126 3.33 -7.97 1.76
N VAL A 127 3.79 -7.81 3.00
CA VAL A 127 3.56 -8.77 4.08
C VAL A 127 2.07 -8.86 4.42
N ILE A 128 1.36 -7.73 4.55
CA ILE A 128 -0.09 -7.75 4.85
C ILE A 128 -0.90 -8.41 3.72
N SER A 129 -0.46 -8.26 2.47
CA SER A 129 -1.13 -8.84 1.30
C SER A 129 -0.91 -10.35 1.18
N MET A 130 0.09 -10.89 1.87
CA MET A 130 0.33 -12.32 2.01
C MET A 130 -0.47 -12.96 3.15
N MET A 131 -1.20 -12.17 3.95
CA MET A 131 -1.98 -12.68 5.08
C MET A 131 -3.42 -13.00 4.69
N ASP A 132 -3.91 -14.13 5.18
CA ASP A 132 -5.34 -14.44 5.21
C ASP A 132 -6.00 -13.70 6.38
N LEU A 133 -6.78 -12.68 6.03
CA LEU A 133 -7.47 -11.79 6.97
C LEU A 133 -9.00 -11.88 6.83
N ARG A 134 -9.53 -13.06 6.48
CA ARG A 134 -10.98 -13.31 6.48
C ARG A 134 -11.60 -13.06 7.86
N ASN A 135 -10.85 -13.31 8.92
CA ASN A 135 -11.14 -12.83 10.27
C ASN A 135 -10.29 -11.58 10.55
N PRO A 136 -10.87 -10.38 10.72
CA PRO A 136 -10.09 -9.17 10.98
C PRO A 136 -9.27 -9.19 12.27
N SER A 137 -9.60 -10.08 13.21
CA SER A 137 -8.93 -10.18 14.51
C SER A 137 -7.84 -11.27 14.55
N LEU A 138 -7.76 -12.12 13.54
CA LEU A 138 -6.80 -13.24 13.46
C LEU A 138 -6.26 -13.33 12.04
N GLY A 139 -4.94 -13.31 11.87
CA GLY A 139 -4.30 -13.48 10.59
C GLY A 139 -3.32 -14.64 10.58
N GLU A 140 -3.27 -15.33 9.45
CA GLU A 140 -2.34 -16.43 9.17
C GLU A 140 -1.71 -16.20 7.80
N LEU A 141 -0.58 -16.83 7.52
CA LEU A 141 0.04 -16.76 6.19
C LEU A 141 -0.84 -17.49 5.16
N ALA A 142 -1.16 -16.83 4.05
CA ALA A 142 -1.85 -17.47 2.94
C ALA A 142 -1.02 -18.62 2.34
N THR A 143 -1.67 -19.66 1.83
CA THR A 143 -0.98 -20.82 1.24
C THR A 143 -0.57 -20.57 -0.22
N PHE A 144 0.72 -20.36 -0.44
CA PHE A 144 1.34 -20.23 -1.76
C PHE A 144 2.78 -20.73 -1.76
N GLU A 145 3.37 -20.84 -2.95
CA GLU A 145 4.76 -21.27 -3.16
C GLU A 145 5.59 -20.16 -3.80
N PHE A 146 6.90 -20.18 -3.56
CA PHE A 146 7.85 -19.30 -4.25
C PHE A 146 8.31 -19.92 -5.58
N PRO A 147 8.80 -19.12 -6.55
CA PRO A 147 8.88 -17.66 -6.51
C PRO A 147 7.50 -17.01 -6.59
N ALA A 148 7.40 -15.80 -6.04
CA ALA A 148 6.21 -14.95 -6.13
C ALA A 148 6.61 -13.59 -6.71
N LEU A 149 5.63 -12.84 -7.22
CA LEU A 149 5.82 -11.45 -7.63
C LEU A 149 5.06 -10.53 -6.70
N ALA A 150 5.66 -9.43 -6.27
CA ALA A 150 4.95 -8.34 -5.62
C ALA A 150 4.70 -7.21 -6.63
N LEU A 151 3.42 -6.97 -6.93
CA LEU A 151 2.93 -5.79 -7.64
C LEU A 151 2.49 -4.74 -6.61
N LEU A 152 3.35 -3.77 -6.36
CA LEU A 152 3.08 -2.69 -5.41
C LEU A 152 2.57 -1.46 -6.14
N VAL A 153 1.30 -1.12 -5.92
CA VAL A 153 0.62 -0.01 -6.59
C VAL A 153 -0.04 0.90 -5.55
N SER A 154 0.65 1.96 -5.15
CA SER A 154 0.18 2.97 -4.19
C SER A 154 0.07 4.35 -4.85
N GLY A 155 -0.19 5.38 -4.03
CA GLY A 155 -0.17 6.78 -4.48
C GLY A 155 1.18 7.18 -5.08
N GLY A 156 2.29 6.79 -4.43
CA GLY A 156 3.65 7.16 -4.83
C GLY A 156 4.49 6.05 -5.46
N HIS A 157 4.03 4.80 -5.44
CA HIS A 157 4.80 3.65 -5.92
C HIS A 157 4.04 2.85 -6.97
N THR A 158 4.75 2.40 -7.99
CA THR A 158 4.29 1.38 -8.94
C THR A 158 5.50 0.55 -9.29
N GLU A 159 5.62 -0.60 -8.62
CA GLU A 159 6.80 -1.44 -8.64
C GLU A 159 6.40 -2.89 -8.86
N LEU A 160 7.25 -3.62 -9.57
CA LEU A 160 7.16 -5.05 -9.76
C LEU A 160 8.46 -5.67 -9.24
N ILE A 161 8.32 -6.51 -8.22
CA ILE A 161 9.42 -7.08 -7.45
C ILE A 161 9.31 -8.59 -7.51
N LEU A 162 10.40 -9.27 -7.83
CA LEU A 162 10.52 -10.71 -7.72
C LEU A 162 10.86 -11.08 -6.27
N MET A 163 10.09 -12.01 -5.72
CA MET A 163 10.32 -12.60 -4.41
C MET A 163 10.77 -14.05 -4.60
N LYS A 164 12.06 -14.34 -4.36
CA LYS A 164 12.59 -15.71 -4.45
C LYS A 164 12.31 -16.53 -3.19
N SER A 165 12.26 -15.84 -2.06
CA SER A 165 11.79 -16.32 -0.78
C SER A 165 11.36 -15.11 0.05
N PHE A 166 10.86 -15.33 1.25
CA PHE A 166 10.58 -14.24 2.18
C PHE A 166 11.83 -13.42 2.50
N GLY A 167 11.70 -12.09 2.52
CA GLY A 167 12.81 -11.16 2.73
C GLY A 167 13.85 -11.12 1.60
N GLN A 168 13.64 -11.84 0.49
CA GLN A 168 14.54 -11.82 -0.68
C GLN A 168 13.85 -11.16 -1.86
N TYR A 169 14.04 -9.85 -1.96
CA TYR A 169 13.42 -8.97 -2.94
C TYR A 169 14.40 -8.61 -4.07
N GLU A 170 13.93 -8.64 -5.31
CA GLU A 170 14.67 -8.20 -6.48
C GLU A 170 13.77 -7.30 -7.36
N TYR A 171 14.15 -6.04 -7.56
CA TYR A 171 13.43 -5.16 -8.47
C TYR A 171 13.53 -5.64 -9.91
N ILE A 172 12.39 -5.90 -10.54
CA ILE A 172 12.34 -6.24 -11.97
C ILE A 172 11.73 -5.11 -12.83
N GLY A 173 10.90 -4.24 -12.24
CA GLY A 173 10.37 -3.07 -12.93
C GLY A 173 9.81 -2.01 -11.97
N ARG A 174 9.83 -0.75 -12.38
CA ARG A 174 9.23 0.36 -11.62
C ARG A 174 8.72 1.47 -12.53
N THR A 175 7.88 2.35 -12.01
CA THR A 175 7.50 3.55 -12.77
C THR A 175 8.71 4.43 -13.04
N ARG A 176 8.77 4.98 -14.26
CA ARG A 176 9.77 5.98 -14.67
C ARG A 176 9.29 7.41 -14.42
N ASP A 177 8.00 7.59 -14.16
CA ASP A 177 7.37 8.89 -13.96
C ASP A 177 6.26 8.81 -12.88
N ASP A 178 5.02 9.12 -13.22
CA ASP A 178 3.89 9.07 -12.29
C ASP A 178 3.62 7.62 -11.87
N ALA A 179 3.37 7.41 -10.57
CA ALA A 179 2.79 6.15 -10.10
C ALA A 179 1.33 6.02 -10.57
N ALA A 180 0.80 4.80 -10.55
CA ALA A 180 -0.59 4.53 -10.92
C ALA A 180 -1.56 5.35 -10.06
N GLY A 181 -1.39 5.36 -8.73
CA GLY A 181 -2.26 6.11 -7.82
C GLY A 181 -2.23 7.62 -8.08
N GLU A 182 -1.04 8.19 -8.26
CA GLU A 182 -0.89 9.59 -8.65
C GLU A 182 -1.57 9.90 -10.00
N ALA A 183 -1.49 9.00 -10.98
CA ALA A 183 -2.20 9.17 -12.24
C ALA A 183 -3.72 9.16 -12.05
N PHE A 184 -4.26 8.28 -11.20
CA PHE A 184 -5.68 8.28 -10.80
C PHE A 184 -6.09 9.63 -10.20
N ASP A 185 -5.32 10.16 -9.25
CA ASP A 185 -5.63 11.43 -8.58
C ASP A 185 -5.57 12.63 -9.54
N LYS A 186 -4.55 12.67 -10.41
CA LYS A 186 -4.42 13.73 -11.41
C LYS A 186 -5.56 13.69 -12.42
N VAL A 187 -5.97 12.51 -12.89
CA VAL A 187 -7.10 12.39 -13.84
C VAL A 187 -8.43 12.69 -13.16
N ALA A 188 -8.63 12.26 -11.90
CA ALA A 188 -9.81 12.62 -11.12
C ALA A 188 -9.97 14.14 -11.00
N ARG A 189 -8.87 14.86 -10.74
CA ARG A 189 -8.86 16.33 -10.71
C ARG A 189 -9.27 16.94 -12.05
N LEU A 190 -8.79 16.41 -13.17
CA LEU A 190 -9.18 16.86 -14.51
C LEU A 190 -10.68 16.64 -14.79
N LEU A 191 -11.30 15.63 -14.17
CA LEU A 191 -12.74 15.37 -14.25
C LEU A 191 -13.57 16.20 -13.25
N GLY A 192 -12.93 16.97 -12.38
CA GLY A 192 -13.57 17.74 -11.31
C GLY A 192 -14.09 16.87 -10.16
N LEU A 193 -13.40 15.76 -9.87
CA LEU A 193 -13.70 14.86 -8.76
C LEU A 193 -12.89 15.24 -7.52
N PRO A 194 -13.39 14.94 -6.31
CA PRO A 194 -12.66 15.21 -5.07
C PRO A 194 -11.41 14.33 -4.95
N TYR A 195 -10.48 14.75 -4.10
CA TYR A 195 -9.34 13.96 -3.65
C TYR A 195 -9.72 13.18 -2.37
N PRO A 196 -9.30 11.91 -2.20
CA PRO A 196 -8.51 11.09 -3.12
C PRO A 196 -9.32 10.65 -4.35
N GLY A 197 -8.67 10.65 -5.52
CA GLY A 197 -9.32 10.52 -6.81
C GLY A 197 -9.52 9.07 -7.30
N GLY A 198 -8.66 8.15 -6.87
CA GLY A 198 -8.75 6.72 -7.24
C GLY A 198 -10.13 6.10 -7.01
N PRO A 199 -10.70 6.17 -5.79
CA PRO A 199 -12.03 5.62 -5.51
C PRO A 199 -13.14 6.24 -6.37
N GLU A 200 -13.08 7.55 -6.66
CA GLU A 200 -14.09 8.25 -7.46
C GLU A 200 -14.03 7.85 -8.93
N ILE A 201 -12.82 7.72 -9.50
CA ILE A 201 -12.65 7.20 -10.86
C ILE A 201 -13.22 5.79 -10.95
N SER A 202 -12.89 4.91 -10.00
CA SER A 202 -13.37 3.52 -10.01
C SER A 202 -14.89 3.45 -9.89
N ARG A 203 -15.50 4.30 -9.06
CA ARG A 203 -16.96 4.40 -8.93
C ARG A 203 -17.64 4.82 -10.25
N LEU A 204 -17.10 5.83 -10.94
CA LEU A 204 -17.65 6.27 -12.23
C LEU A 204 -17.44 5.22 -13.32
N ALA A 205 -16.27 4.58 -13.34
CA ALA A 205 -15.97 3.49 -14.27
C ALA A 205 -16.90 2.29 -14.06
N GLU A 206 -17.16 1.90 -12.81
CA GLU A 206 -18.13 0.85 -12.48
C GLU A 206 -19.54 1.21 -12.95
N HIS A 207 -19.95 2.48 -12.77
CA HIS A 207 -21.24 2.96 -13.27
C HIS A 207 -21.33 2.81 -14.80
N ALA A 208 -20.32 3.28 -15.55
CA ALA A 208 -20.26 3.15 -17.01
C ALA A 208 -20.38 1.70 -17.48
N ARG A 209 -19.72 0.76 -16.80
CA ARG A 209 -19.77 -0.66 -17.13
C ARG A 209 -21.17 -1.26 -16.91
N LYS A 210 -21.87 -0.84 -15.85
CA LYS A 210 -23.23 -1.31 -15.53
C LYS A 210 -24.29 -0.76 -16.48
N THR A 211 -24.14 0.48 -16.95
CA THR A 211 -25.11 1.12 -17.86
C THR A 211 -24.86 0.82 -19.34
N HIS A 212 -23.90 -0.07 -19.66
CA HIS A 212 -23.41 -0.34 -21.01
C HIS A 212 -22.88 0.91 -21.74
N GLU A 213 -22.57 1.97 -21.00
CA GLU A 213 -21.92 3.16 -21.51
C GLU A 213 -20.40 3.01 -21.61
N ALA A 214 -19.84 1.93 -21.05
CA ALA A 214 -18.41 1.62 -21.07
C ALA A 214 -17.80 1.42 -22.46
N SER A 215 -18.59 1.29 -23.53
CA SER A 215 -18.00 1.15 -24.86
C SER A 215 -17.26 2.45 -25.24
N PRO A 216 -15.95 2.40 -25.54
CA PRO A 216 -15.16 3.56 -25.93
C PRO A 216 -15.48 3.99 -27.39
N ARG A 217 -16.75 3.91 -27.81
CA ARG A 217 -17.21 4.46 -29.08
C ARG A 217 -17.02 5.97 -29.06
N GLY A 218 -15.83 6.44 -29.42
CA GLY A 218 -15.51 7.86 -29.58
C GLY A 218 -14.08 8.29 -29.23
N PHE A 219 -13.32 7.52 -28.45
CA PHE A 219 -11.91 7.81 -28.09
C PHE A 219 -11.24 6.61 -27.41
N LYS A 220 -9.90 6.52 -27.51
CA LYS A 220 -9.07 5.50 -26.84
C LYS A 220 -7.83 6.16 -26.26
N LEU A 221 -7.48 5.81 -25.02
CA LEU A 221 -6.28 6.29 -24.35
C LEU A 221 -5.08 5.36 -24.64
N PRO A 222 -3.84 5.87 -24.64
CA PRO A 222 -2.66 5.04 -24.86
C PRO A 222 -2.45 4.08 -23.69
N ARG A 223 -1.88 2.88 -23.95
CA ARG A 223 -1.36 1.95 -22.92
C ARG A 223 0.17 2.04 -22.90
N PRO A 224 0.77 2.98 -22.14
CA PRO A 224 2.19 3.30 -22.29
C PRO A 224 3.08 2.13 -21.89
N MET A 225 4.21 1.97 -22.59
CA MET A 225 5.23 0.96 -22.33
C MET A 225 4.76 -0.51 -22.32
N MET A 226 3.50 -0.80 -22.67
CA MET A 226 2.90 -2.15 -22.55
C MET A 226 3.72 -3.19 -23.32
N HIS A 227 4.13 -2.87 -24.55
CA HIS A 227 4.87 -3.78 -25.44
C HIS A 227 6.38 -3.57 -25.45
N GLU A 228 6.93 -2.73 -24.57
CA GLU A 228 8.38 -2.57 -24.44
C GLU A 228 9.01 -3.79 -23.77
N ASN A 229 10.25 -4.10 -24.16
CA ASN A 229 11.05 -5.16 -23.54
C ASN A 229 11.63 -4.71 -22.18
N SER A 230 10.74 -4.31 -21.27
CA SER A 230 11.04 -3.89 -19.90
C SER A 230 9.78 -4.05 -19.06
N TYR A 231 9.93 -4.30 -17.76
CA TYR A 231 8.84 -4.34 -16.80
C TYR A 231 8.55 -2.97 -16.16
N ASP A 232 9.25 -1.92 -16.59
CA ASP A 232 9.00 -0.55 -16.13
C ASP A 232 7.63 -0.02 -16.57
N PHE A 233 7.10 0.92 -15.80
CA PHE A 233 5.81 1.57 -16.03
C PHE A 233 5.97 3.06 -16.39
N SER A 234 4.96 3.64 -17.03
CA SER A 234 4.85 5.08 -17.28
C SER A 234 3.38 5.45 -17.38
N PHE A 235 2.94 6.44 -16.61
CA PHE A 235 1.56 6.92 -16.59
C PHE A 235 1.43 8.43 -16.79
N ALA A 236 2.53 9.20 -16.75
CA ALA A 236 2.49 10.64 -17.02
C ALA A 236 1.97 10.94 -18.43
N GLY A 237 2.38 10.15 -19.43
CA GLY A 237 1.89 10.27 -20.81
C GLY A 237 0.39 9.96 -20.95
N LEU A 238 -0.14 9.03 -20.14
CA LEU A 238 -1.56 8.70 -20.08
C LEU A 238 -2.37 9.87 -19.53
N LYS A 239 -1.90 10.51 -18.46
CA LYS A 239 -2.49 11.75 -17.92
C LYS A 239 -2.50 12.88 -18.94
N THR A 240 -1.40 13.11 -19.65
CA THR A 240 -1.34 14.13 -20.72
C THR A 240 -2.31 13.82 -21.86
N ALA A 241 -2.48 12.55 -22.23
CA ALA A 241 -3.46 12.15 -23.25
C ALA A 241 -4.90 12.44 -22.80
N ALA A 242 -5.24 12.13 -21.55
CA ALA A 242 -6.54 12.45 -20.97
C ALA A 242 -6.79 13.98 -20.95
N GLU A 243 -5.80 14.77 -20.51
CA GLU A 243 -5.90 16.23 -20.50
C GLU A 243 -6.13 16.82 -21.90
N ARG A 244 -5.39 16.33 -22.91
CA ARG A 244 -5.56 16.76 -24.30
C ARG A 244 -6.96 16.43 -24.83
N LEU A 245 -7.46 15.24 -24.50
CA LEU A 245 -8.81 14.82 -24.91
C LEU A 245 -9.88 15.74 -24.33
N ILE A 246 -9.80 16.05 -23.02
CA ILE A 246 -10.71 16.95 -22.31
C ILE A 246 -10.66 18.37 -22.89
N LYS A 247 -9.49 18.85 -23.32
CA LYS A 247 -9.36 20.17 -23.99
C LYS A 247 -9.93 20.17 -25.41
N SER A 248 -9.85 19.04 -26.11
CA SER A 248 -10.31 18.93 -27.51
C SER A 248 -11.82 18.79 -27.68
N LYS A 249 -12.52 18.26 -26.66
CA LYS A 249 -13.96 18.00 -26.70
C LYS A 249 -14.57 18.30 -25.33
N PRO A 250 -15.72 19.00 -25.24
CA PRO A 250 -16.38 19.24 -23.97
C PRO A 250 -16.66 17.93 -23.20
N LEU A 251 -16.44 17.92 -21.88
CA LEU A 251 -16.67 16.74 -21.04
C LEU A 251 -18.09 16.16 -21.18
N GLN A 252 -19.09 17.02 -21.42
CA GLN A 252 -20.47 16.61 -21.67
C GLN A 252 -20.60 15.71 -22.91
N SER A 253 -19.78 15.95 -23.95
CA SER A 253 -19.77 15.16 -25.17
C SER A 253 -18.96 13.86 -25.04
N LEU A 254 -17.91 13.88 -24.22
CA LEU A 254 -17.08 12.70 -23.94
C LEU A 254 -17.79 11.70 -23.01
N GLY A 255 -18.59 12.21 -22.07
CA GLY A 255 -19.12 11.44 -20.95
C GLY A 255 -18.04 11.24 -19.90
N ARG A 256 -18.21 11.85 -18.72
CA ARG A 256 -17.25 11.76 -17.62
C ARG A 256 -16.99 10.31 -17.21
N GLU A 257 -18.04 9.50 -17.16
CA GLU A 257 -17.99 8.09 -16.77
C GLU A 257 -17.27 7.23 -17.81
N LYS A 258 -17.45 7.52 -19.10
CA LYS A 258 -16.74 6.84 -20.20
C LYS A 258 -15.24 7.10 -20.15
N LEU A 259 -14.87 8.35 -19.89
CA LEU A 259 -13.46 8.72 -19.76
C LEU A 259 -12.82 8.10 -18.51
N ALA A 260 -13.53 8.08 -17.38
CA ALA A 260 -13.07 7.38 -16.17
C ALA A 260 -12.88 5.88 -16.42
N CYS A 261 -13.83 5.23 -17.11
CA CYS A 261 -13.75 3.82 -17.48
C CYS A 261 -12.56 3.53 -18.39
N GLU A 262 -12.41 4.25 -19.49
CA GLU A 262 -11.31 4.05 -20.45
C GLU A 262 -9.93 4.34 -19.82
N PHE A 263 -9.85 5.28 -18.89
CA PHE A 263 -8.62 5.53 -18.12
C PHE A 263 -8.30 4.36 -17.18
N GLU A 264 -9.27 3.89 -16.39
CA GLU A 264 -9.09 2.74 -15.50
C GLU A 264 -8.72 1.48 -16.30
N ASP A 265 -9.38 1.24 -17.43
CA ASP A 265 -9.07 0.13 -18.34
C ASP A 265 -7.63 0.24 -18.87
N SER A 266 -7.18 1.43 -19.27
CA SER A 266 -5.81 1.62 -19.76
C SER A 266 -4.75 1.33 -18.71
N VAL A 267 -4.94 1.79 -17.46
CA VAL A 267 -4.04 1.48 -16.36
C VAL A 267 -4.07 -0.03 -16.06
N THR A 268 -5.26 -0.62 -15.99
CA THR A 268 -5.46 -2.05 -15.74
C THR A 268 -4.77 -2.91 -16.77
N ASP A 269 -4.94 -2.60 -18.06
CA ASP A 269 -4.32 -3.32 -19.18
C ASP A 269 -2.79 -3.38 -19.04
N VAL A 270 -2.16 -2.25 -18.70
CA VAL A 270 -0.70 -2.16 -18.56
C VAL A 270 -0.22 -2.96 -17.35
N LEU A 271 -0.86 -2.81 -16.19
CA LEU A 271 -0.50 -3.51 -14.96
C LEU A 271 -0.64 -5.03 -15.15
N VAL A 272 -1.79 -5.48 -15.67
CA VAL A 272 -2.09 -6.89 -15.87
C VAL A 272 -1.15 -7.51 -16.90
N TYR A 273 -0.94 -6.87 -18.05
CA TYR A 273 -0.08 -7.42 -19.10
C TYR A 273 1.36 -7.61 -18.64
N LYS A 274 1.96 -6.59 -18.00
CA LYS A 274 3.34 -6.68 -17.52
C LYS A 274 3.48 -7.70 -16.39
N THR A 275 2.49 -7.78 -15.50
CA THR A 275 2.48 -8.77 -14.42
C THR A 275 2.39 -10.18 -14.95
N LEU A 276 1.47 -10.48 -15.88
CA LEU A 276 1.36 -11.82 -16.48
C LEU A 276 2.63 -12.22 -17.23
N ARG A 277 3.23 -11.29 -18.00
CA ARG A 277 4.50 -11.55 -18.67
C ARG A 277 5.61 -11.86 -17.68
N ALA A 278 5.63 -11.24 -16.50
CA ALA A 278 6.59 -11.56 -15.46
C ALA A 278 6.29 -12.91 -14.80
N VAL A 279 5.01 -13.26 -14.58
CA VAL A 279 4.61 -14.56 -14.06
C VAL A 279 5.15 -15.69 -14.94
N GLU A 280 4.97 -15.56 -16.25
CA GLU A 280 5.45 -16.55 -17.23
C GLU A 280 6.99 -16.61 -17.29
N GLU A 281 7.67 -15.46 -17.30
CA GLU A 281 9.15 -15.40 -17.40
C GLU A 281 9.86 -15.94 -16.16
N TYR A 282 9.37 -15.60 -14.96
CA TYR A 282 10.01 -15.97 -13.69
C TYR A 282 9.40 -17.22 -13.05
N GLY A 283 8.37 -17.83 -13.66
CA GLY A 283 7.70 -19.01 -13.13
C GLY A 283 7.03 -18.77 -11.78
N ALA A 284 6.44 -17.59 -11.58
CA ALA A 284 5.86 -17.20 -10.29
C ALA A 284 4.55 -17.94 -10.02
N ASN A 285 4.43 -18.55 -8.84
CA ASN A 285 3.23 -19.30 -8.45
C ASN A 285 2.15 -18.40 -7.80
N ALA A 286 2.55 -17.20 -7.38
CA ALA A 286 1.67 -16.22 -6.80
C ALA A 286 2.08 -14.78 -7.17
N VAL A 287 1.08 -13.91 -7.22
CA VAL A 287 1.24 -12.47 -7.31
C VAL A 287 0.65 -11.85 -6.05
N VAL A 288 1.49 -11.23 -5.24
CA VAL A 288 1.11 -10.38 -4.11
C VAL A 288 0.82 -8.98 -4.64
N MET A 289 -0.37 -8.44 -4.39
CA MET A 289 -0.73 -7.11 -4.84
C MET A 289 -1.02 -6.21 -3.63
N GLY A 290 -0.15 -5.23 -3.39
CA GLY A 290 -0.20 -4.31 -2.25
C GLY A 290 -0.30 -2.83 -2.67
N GLY A 291 -0.53 -1.95 -1.69
CA GLY A 291 -0.73 -0.50 -1.89
C GLY A 291 -2.18 -0.11 -2.16
N GLY A 292 -2.49 1.19 -2.02
CA GLY A 292 -3.87 1.69 -2.08
C GLY A 292 -4.62 1.45 -3.40
N VAL A 293 -3.92 1.43 -4.54
CA VAL A 293 -4.55 1.11 -5.85
C VAL A 293 -4.96 -0.36 -5.91
N SER A 294 -4.36 -1.23 -5.08
CA SER A 294 -4.81 -2.61 -4.97
C SER A 294 -6.27 -2.69 -4.58
N ALA A 295 -6.86 -1.73 -3.85
CA ALA A 295 -8.28 -1.72 -3.49
C ALA A 295 -9.25 -1.65 -4.70
N ASN A 296 -8.74 -1.32 -5.88
CA ASN A 296 -9.52 -1.20 -7.10
C ASN A 296 -10.14 -2.54 -7.51
N LYS A 297 -11.47 -2.64 -7.45
CA LYS A 297 -12.22 -3.87 -7.73
C LYS A 297 -12.04 -4.37 -9.16
N HIS A 298 -11.93 -3.46 -10.13
CA HIS A 298 -11.76 -3.82 -11.53
C HIS A 298 -10.38 -4.44 -11.77
N ILE A 299 -9.32 -3.78 -11.28
CA ILE A 299 -7.94 -4.31 -11.39
C ILE A 299 -7.83 -5.68 -10.71
N ARG A 300 -8.35 -5.84 -9.48
CA ARG A 300 -8.37 -7.14 -8.77
C ARG A 300 -9.06 -8.22 -9.59
N SER A 301 -10.26 -7.93 -10.10
CA SER A 301 -11.08 -8.88 -10.85
C SER A 301 -10.39 -9.34 -12.14
N VAL A 302 -9.88 -8.39 -12.94
CA VAL A 302 -9.18 -8.70 -14.20
C VAL A 302 -7.89 -9.47 -13.92
N LEU A 303 -7.09 -9.04 -12.94
CA LEU A 303 -5.84 -9.71 -12.61
C LEU A 303 -6.07 -11.13 -12.08
N SER A 304 -7.03 -11.34 -11.17
CA SER A 304 -7.38 -12.67 -10.65
C SER A 304 -7.77 -13.62 -11.78
N SER A 305 -8.70 -13.20 -12.64
CA SER A 305 -9.18 -14.03 -13.75
C SER A 305 -8.06 -14.42 -14.72
N LYS A 306 -7.08 -13.53 -14.95
CA LYS A 306 -5.95 -13.83 -15.84
C LYS A 306 -4.90 -14.72 -15.17
N LEU A 307 -4.66 -14.55 -13.88
CA LEU A 307 -3.71 -15.38 -13.13
C LEU A 307 -4.22 -16.82 -12.98
N GLU A 308 -5.52 -17.00 -12.77
CA GLU A 308 -6.15 -18.33 -12.75
C GLU A 308 -5.91 -19.11 -14.06
N ALA A 309 -5.92 -18.42 -15.21
CA ALA A 309 -5.67 -19.04 -16.51
C ALA A 309 -4.22 -19.54 -16.69
N VAL A 310 -3.27 -19.04 -15.90
CA VAL A 310 -1.86 -19.44 -15.91
C VAL A 310 -1.44 -20.18 -14.63
N SER A 311 -2.41 -20.68 -13.86
CA SER A 311 -2.19 -21.42 -12.61
C SER A 311 -1.40 -20.66 -11.53
N SER A 312 -1.43 -19.32 -11.56
CA SER A 312 -0.88 -18.46 -10.50
C SER A 312 -2.00 -17.92 -9.63
N LYS A 313 -1.72 -17.70 -8.33
CA LYS A 313 -2.69 -17.14 -7.39
C LYS A 313 -2.53 -15.63 -7.25
N LEU A 314 -3.63 -14.91 -7.04
CA LEU A 314 -3.60 -13.53 -6.59
C LEU A 314 -3.72 -13.50 -5.05
N LEU A 315 -2.77 -12.86 -4.39
CA LEU A 315 -2.78 -12.60 -2.95
C LEU A 315 -3.01 -11.11 -2.73
N VAL A 316 -4.11 -10.79 -2.05
CA VAL A 316 -4.54 -9.42 -1.73
C VAL A 316 -5.10 -9.40 -0.33
N CYS A 317 -4.85 -8.33 0.41
CA CYS A 317 -5.53 -8.11 1.67
C CYS A 317 -6.97 -7.59 1.44
N PRO A 318 -7.86 -7.74 2.44
CA PRO A 318 -9.14 -7.05 2.46
C PRO A 318 -8.96 -5.53 2.24
N PRO A 319 -9.89 -4.84 1.54
CA PRO A 319 -9.74 -3.43 1.20
C PRO A 319 -9.43 -2.51 2.38
N GLN A 320 -9.96 -2.80 3.58
CA GLN A 320 -9.71 -2.01 4.78
C GLN A 320 -8.25 -2.04 5.28
N PHE A 321 -7.44 -2.98 4.80
CA PHE A 321 -6.02 -3.11 5.13
C PHE A 321 -5.09 -2.80 3.95
N SER A 322 -5.67 -2.37 2.81
CA SER A 322 -4.92 -2.08 1.58
C SER A 322 -4.31 -0.68 1.53
N THR A 323 -4.84 0.23 2.35
CA THR A 323 -4.28 1.56 2.61
C THR A 323 -3.34 1.49 3.80
N ASP A 324 -2.63 2.58 4.06
CA ASP A 324 -1.57 2.62 5.06
C ASP A 324 -2.14 2.42 6.48
N ASN A 325 -1.54 1.50 7.24
CA ASN A 325 -2.01 1.15 8.57
C ASN A 325 -0.86 0.62 9.45
N GLY A 326 -1.02 0.72 10.78
CA GLY A 326 -0.01 0.24 11.71
C GLY A 326 0.12 -1.29 11.74
N LEU A 327 -0.92 -2.02 11.31
CA LEU A 327 -0.95 -3.48 11.35
C LEU A 327 0.08 -4.09 10.40
N MET A 328 0.19 -3.59 9.17
CA MET A 328 1.18 -4.06 8.21
C MET A 328 2.63 -3.88 8.71
N ILE A 329 2.86 -2.79 9.46
CA ILE A 329 4.16 -2.47 10.07
C ILE A 329 4.44 -3.37 11.26
N ALA A 330 3.44 -3.64 12.09
CA ALA A 330 3.58 -4.58 13.21
C ALA A 330 3.93 -5.99 12.73
N ILE A 331 3.29 -6.46 11.65
CA ILE A 331 3.54 -7.81 11.09
C ILE A 331 4.93 -7.88 10.44
N ALA A 332 5.31 -6.91 9.61
CA ALA A 332 6.66 -6.88 9.04
C ALA A 332 7.72 -6.79 10.15
N GLY A 333 7.50 -5.90 11.13
CA GLY A 333 8.38 -5.74 12.28
C GLY A 333 8.52 -7.01 13.14
N TYR A 334 7.48 -7.83 13.25
CA TYR A 334 7.58 -9.14 13.90
C TYR A 334 8.62 -10.05 13.22
N PHE A 335 8.61 -10.12 11.89
CA PHE A 335 9.55 -10.97 11.14
C PHE A 335 11.00 -10.48 11.24
N HIS A 336 11.23 -9.17 11.27
CA HIS A 336 12.55 -8.60 11.55
C HIS A 336 12.98 -8.84 13.00
N ALA A 337 12.05 -8.73 13.96
CA ALA A 337 12.32 -9.01 15.37
C ALA A 337 12.76 -10.47 15.61
N LEU A 338 12.16 -11.44 14.90
CA LEU A 338 12.59 -12.84 14.94
C LEU A 338 14.04 -13.05 14.49
N LYS A 339 14.56 -12.17 13.61
CA LYS A 339 15.95 -12.18 13.14
C LYS A 339 16.88 -11.34 14.03
N ASN A 340 16.37 -10.76 15.11
CA ASN A 340 17.07 -9.79 15.97
C ASN A 340 17.53 -8.52 15.23
N GLU A 341 16.79 -8.10 14.20
CA GLU A 341 17.06 -6.88 13.43
C GLU A 341 16.51 -5.65 14.17
N PHE A 342 17.04 -5.41 15.37
CA PHE A 342 16.74 -4.24 16.20
C PHE A 342 17.75 -3.12 15.96
N GLU A 343 17.32 -1.88 16.15
CA GLU A 343 18.16 -0.71 16.00
C GLU A 343 18.23 0.15 17.27
N ASP A 344 19.39 0.77 17.52
CA ASP A 344 19.56 1.73 18.63
C ASP A 344 18.70 2.97 18.33
N PRO A 345 17.82 3.41 19.26
CA PRO A 345 17.05 4.64 19.11
C PRO A 345 17.89 5.88 18.71
N LYS A 346 19.19 5.90 19.02
CA LYS A 346 20.08 7.01 18.64
C LYS A 346 20.57 6.96 17.20
N SER A 347 20.63 5.79 16.56
CA SER A 347 21.07 5.65 15.16
C SER A 347 19.93 5.79 14.15
N LEU A 348 18.69 5.55 14.60
CA LEU A 348 17.51 5.54 13.74
C LEU A 348 17.26 6.90 13.06
N SER A 349 17.22 6.90 11.73
CA SER A 349 17.03 8.08 10.88
C SER A 349 16.04 7.83 9.75
N ALA A 350 15.16 8.80 9.47
CA ALA A 350 14.24 8.72 8.33
C ALA A 350 14.99 8.60 7.00
N ASN A 351 14.48 7.75 6.11
CA ASN A 351 14.99 7.62 4.75
C ASN A 351 13.82 7.67 3.76
N GLY A 352 13.52 8.86 3.24
CA GLY A 352 12.38 9.06 2.34
C GLY A 352 12.46 8.24 1.04
N ASN A 353 13.65 7.79 0.66
CA ASN A 353 13.91 7.01 -0.55
C ASN A 353 14.36 5.58 -0.23
N TRP A 354 13.99 5.03 0.92
CA TRP A 354 14.44 3.70 1.33
C TRP A 354 13.94 2.63 0.36
N LYS A 355 14.88 2.04 -0.39
CA LYS A 355 14.59 0.95 -1.31
C LYS A 355 14.47 -0.36 -0.55
N LEU A 356 13.58 -1.23 -1.04
CA LEU A 356 13.40 -2.56 -0.48
C LEU A 356 14.58 -3.50 -0.76
N CYS A 357 15.32 -3.27 -1.85
CA CYS A 357 16.55 -3.99 -2.21
C CYS A 357 17.61 -3.09 -2.85
#